data_AF-A0A7K0I5R9-F1
#
_entry.id   AF-A0A7K0I5R9-F1
#
_cell.length_a   1.000
_cell.length_b   1.000
_cell.length_c   1.000
_cell.angle_alpha   90.00
_cell.angle_beta   90.00
_cell.angle_gamma   90.00
#
_symmetry.space_group_name_H-M   'P 1'
#
loop_
_entity.id
_entity.type
_entity.pdbx_description
1 polymer ?
#
loop_
_entity_poly.entity_id
_entity_poly.type
_entity_poly.pdbx_seq_one_letter_code
_entity_poly.pdbx_strand_id
1 'polypeptide(L)'
;MGNISFKLIFRSWLRNKTFTVISILSLAVGIACTNLLAAFVIHEYNIEQENPNKDRMVVVKQTISGAGMTAFNTVSRDITSQLLERVPELDKACRVHPYFMVTYCKAGENFFKDIKVIESDSAFLSFFPQKIVRGSFADAQVGPDRIVLTESFSKRLFGESDPIGQTVQMLFGPGDFGDEKGLLAFTVSAVVKDNSQAAFGFDALFFGDPSSGLNFFLLKKNVSVPDLQAKTGRLVLQRSDGQDFENELLTIQQACFDTVTLPSSLKKPNTTLLFIALFSAILILVIACF
;
A
#
# COMPACT_ATOMS: atom_id res chain seq x y z
N MET A 1 34.11 -26.95 39.02
CA MET A 1 34.29 -27.83 37.84
C MET A 1 34.01 -27.17 36.47
N GLY A 2 33.57 -25.90 36.37
CA GLY A 2 33.28 -25.26 35.06
C GLY A 2 34.48 -24.65 34.31
N ASN A 3 35.54 -24.22 35.01
CA ASN A 3 36.63 -23.45 34.39
C ASN A 3 37.62 -24.29 33.57
N ILE A 4 37.70 -25.60 33.79
CA ILE A 4 38.65 -26.49 33.11
C ILE A 4 38.16 -26.84 31.70
N SER A 5 36.85 -27.02 31.52
CA SER A 5 36.23 -27.36 30.24
C SER A 5 36.34 -26.22 29.22
N PHE A 6 36.03 -24.97 29.62
CA PHE A 6 36.17 -23.81 28.75
C PHE A 6 37.62 -23.59 28.27
N LYS A 7 38.60 -23.81 29.16
CA LYS A 7 40.03 -23.66 28.86
C LYS A 7 40.55 -24.72 27.89
N LEU A 8 40.03 -25.95 27.98
CA LEU A 8 40.33 -27.05 27.04
C LEU A 8 39.69 -26.82 25.66
N ILE A 9 38.45 -26.34 25.62
CA ILE A 9 37.75 -26.00 24.36
C ILE A 9 38.49 -24.88 23.62
N PHE A 10 38.90 -23.82 24.33
CA PHE A 10 39.62 -22.69 23.74
C PHE A 10 41.00 -23.09 23.20
N ARG A 11 41.72 -24.00 23.89
CA ARG A 11 43.01 -24.53 23.45
C ARG A 11 42.86 -25.47 22.23
N SER A 12 41.75 -26.18 22.13
CA SER A 12 41.40 -27.01 20.96
C SER A 12 41.09 -26.13 19.73
N TRP A 13 40.32 -25.05 19.90
CA TRP A 13 40.06 -24.05 18.87
C TRP A 13 41.33 -23.34 18.37
N LEU A 14 42.26 -23.04 19.26
CA LEU A 14 43.57 -22.47 18.88
C LEU A 14 44.47 -23.46 18.14
N ARG A 15 44.24 -24.77 18.24
CA ARG A 15 45.03 -25.81 17.56
C ARG A 15 44.54 -26.06 16.13
N ASN A 16 43.23 -25.95 15.88
CA ASN A 16 42.60 -26.13 14.57
C ASN A 16 42.07 -24.79 14.01
N LYS A 17 42.92 -23.75 13.98
CA LYS A 17 42.52 -22.37 13.66
C LYS A 17 41.77 -22.24 12.34
N THR A 18 42.21 -22.92 11.28
CA THR A 18 41.57 -22.84 9.96
C THR A 18 40.15 -23.39 9.99
N PHE A 19 39.94 -24.56 10.61
CA PHE A 19 38.63 -25.19 10.72
C PHE A 19 37.68 -24.34 11.57
N THR A 20 38.14 -23.88 12.74
CA THR A 20 37.35 -23.01 13.62
C THR A 20 36.99 -21.68 12.94
N VAL A 21 37.90 -21.06 12.19
CA VAL A 21 37.63 -19.82 11.44
C VAL A 21 36.59 -20.06 10.36
N ILE A 22 36.70 -21.14 9.58
CA ILE A 22 35.73 -21.47 8.53
C ILE A 22 34.34 -21.70 9.14
N SER A 23 34.24 -22.47 10.24
CA SER A 23 32.95 -22.73 10.91
C SER A 23 32.32 -21.47 11.51
N ILE A 24 33.13 -20.58 12.10
CA ILE A 24 32.61 -19.30 12.63
C ILE A 24 32.16 -18.40 11.49
N LEU A 25 32.91 -18.34 10.38
CA LEU A 25 32.53 -17.55 9.21
C LEU A 25 31.25 -18.07 8.55
N SER A 26 31.09 -19.39 8.37
CA SER A 26 29.87 -19.96 7.80
C SER A 26 28.66 -19.71 8.69
N LEU A 27 28.81 -19.84 10.01
CA LEU A 27 27.75 -19.53 10.97
C LEU A 27 27.39 -18.04 10.94
N ALA A 28 28.39 -17.15 10.93
CA ALA A 28 28.18 -15.71 10.88
C ALA A 28 27.46 -15.28 9.58
N VAL A 29 27.88 -15.82 8.43
CA VAL A 29 27.24 -15.58 7.13
C VAL A 29 25.82 -16.14 7.12
N GLY A 30 25.59 -17.33 7.68
CA GLY A 30 24.26 -17.93 7.78
C GLY A 30 23.30 -17.07 8.61
N ILE A 31 23.73 -16.65 9.81
CA ILE A 31 22.94 -15.77 10.68
C ILE A 31 22.67 -14.42 10.01
N ALA A 32 23.68 -13.81 9.36
CA ALA A 32 23.50 -12.55 8.65
C ALA A 32 22.48 -12.67 7.51
N CYS A 33 22.53 -13.76 6.74
CA CYS A 33 21.59 -14.02 5.65
C CYS A 33 20.16 -14.25 6.17
N THR A 34 20.00 -15.09 7.20
CA THR A 34 18.69 -15.31 7.85
C THR A 34 18.12 -14.02 8.42
N ASN A 35 18.94 -13.16 9.03
CA ASN A 35 18.49 -11.89 9.59
C ASN A 35 18.08 -10.89 8.51
N LEU A 36 18.87 -10.76 7.42
CA LEU A 36 18.52 -9.91 6.28
C LEU A 36 17.19 -10.33 5.67
N LEU A 37 16.97 -11.64 5.57
CA LEU A 37 15.76 -12.20 5.00
C LEU A 37 14.56 -12.03 5.93
N ALA A 38 14.72 -12.27 7.22
CA ALA A 38 13.68 -12.00 8.22
C ALA A 38 13.28 -10.53 8.22
N ALA A 39 14.26 -9.61 8.14
CA ALA A 39 14.00 -8.18 8.01
C ALA A 39 13.22 -7.84 6.73
N PHE A 40 13.55 -8.48 5.60
CA PHE A 40 12.79 -8.34 4.36
C PHE A 40 11.33 -8.81 4.48
N VAL A 41 11.10 -9.98 5.09
CA VAL A 41 9.76 -10.52 5.32
C VAL A 41 8.96 -9.60 6.24
N ILE A 42 9.56 -9.14 7.34
CA ILE A 42 8.93 -8.21 8.28
C ILE A 42 8.58 -6.89 7.58
N HIS A 43 9.49 -6.34 6.77
CA HIS A 43 9.26 -5.11 6.02
C HIS A 43 8.09 -5.22 5.04
N GLU A 44 8.00 -6.33 4.30
CA GLU A 44 6.89 -6.58 3.35
C GLU A 44 5.57 -6.92 4.05
N TYR A 45 5.61 -7.51 5.24
CA TYR A 45 4.41 -7.79 6.03
C TYR A 45 3.84 -6.56 6.72
N ASN A 46 4.70 -5.64 7.14
CA ASN A 46 4.35 -4.44 7.88
C ASN A 46 3.88 -3.29 6.97
N ILE A 47 2.76 -3.51 6.27
CA ILE A 47 2.07 -2.47 5.51
C ILE A 47 1.48 -1.43 6.48
N GLU A 48 1.60 -0.14 6.13
CA GLU A 48 1.10 1.01 6.89
C GLU A 48 1.60 1.08 8.34
N GLN A 49 2.81 0.57 8.63
CA GLN A 49 3.33 0.47 10.00
C GLN A 49 3.42 1.83 10.72
N GLU A 50 3.79 2.88 10.00
CA GLU A 50 3.89 4.24 10.54
C GLU A 50 2.53 4.96 10.64
N ASN A 51 1.44 4.33 10.18
CA ASN A 51 0.13 4.94 10.17
C ASN A 51 -0.59 4.73 11.52
N PRO A 52 -0.88 5.81 12.28
CA PRO A 52 -1.53 5.71 13.58
C PRO A 52 -2.97 5.18 13.51
N ASN A 53 -3.58 5.18 12.32
CA ASN A 53 -4.95 4.73 12.12
C ASN A 53 -5.06 3.30 11.56
N LYS A 54 -3.93 2.61 11.35
CA LYS A 54 -3.87 1.28 10.71
C LYS A 54 -4.88 0.29 11.29
N ASP A 55 -4.93 0.15 12.62
CA ASP A 55 -5.77 -0.85 13.30
C ASP A 55 -7.26 -0.52 13.27
N ARG A 56 -7.61 0.72 12.91
CA ARG A 56 -8.99 1.22 12.83
C ARG A 56 -9.46 1.41 11.40
N MET A 57 -8.63 1.10 10.41
CA MET A 57 -8.95 1.31 9.02
C MET A 57 -9.39 -0.01 8.37
N VAL A 58 -10.58 0.02 7.79
CA VAL A 58 -11.16 -1.10 7.06
C VAL A 58 -11.44 -0.71 5.61
N VAL A 59 -11.39 -1.69 4.72
CA VAL A 59 -11.73 -1.55 3.31
C VAL A 59 -12.88 -2.47 2.97
N VAL A 60 -13.75 -2.05 2.06
CA VAL A 60 -14.87 -2.87 1.60
C VAL A 60 -14.43 -3.76 0.44
N LYS A 61 -14.66 -5.05 0.60
CA LYS A 61 -14.67 -6.03 -0.47
C LYS A 61 -16.12 -6.25 -0.93
N GLN A 62 -16.36 -6.16 -2.23
CA GLN A 62 -17.67 -6.43 -2.80
C GLN A 62 -17.68 -7.76 -3.56
N THR A 63 -18.79 -8.48 -3.48
CA THR A 63 -19.02 -9.70 -4.26
C THR A 63 -20.39 -9.58 -4.90
N ILE A 64 -20.48 -9.79 -6.22
CA ILE A 64 -21.77 -9.81 -6.90
C ILE A 64 -22.49 -11.09 -6.50
N SER A 65 -23.66 -10.96 -5.87
CA SER A 65 -24.45 -12.11 -5.45
C SER A 65 -24.91 -12.92 -6.67
N GLY A 66 -24.70 -14.23 -6.65
CA GLY A 66 -25.16 -15.16 -7.70
C GLY A 66 -24.25 -15.34 -8.92
N ALA A 67 -23.33 -14.42 -9.20
CA ALA A 67 -22.41 -14.53 -10.35
C ALA A 67 -21.08 -15.24 -10.01
N GLY A 68 -20.77 -15.46 -8.73
CA GLY A 68 -19.49 -16.01 -8.27
C GLY A 68 -18.27 -15.11 -8.55
N MET A 69 -18.47 -14.00 -9.26
CA MET A 69 -17.48 -12.97 -9.51
C MET A 69 -17.30 -12.14 -8.24
N THR A 70 -16.25 -12.50 -7.50
CA THR A 70 -15.71 -11.68 -6.42
C THR A 70 -14.74 -10.70 -7.06
N ALA A 71 -14.82 -9.41 -6.73
CA ALA A 71 -13.84 -8.41 -7.14
C ALA A 71 -13.76 -7.33 -6.06
N PHE A 72 -12.57 -6.85 -5.70
CA PHE A 72 -12.45 -5.55 -5.02
C PHE A 72 -12.75 -4.50 -6.09
N ASN A 73 -14.01 -4.45 -6.48
CA ASN A 73 -14.50 -3.51 -7.45
C ASN A 73 -14.56 -2.15 -6.78
N THR A 74 -14.36 -1.14 -7.61
CA THR A 74 -14.64 0.24 -7.29
C THR A 74 -16.07 0.35 -6.77
N VAL A 75 -16.18 0.52 -5.47
CA VAL A 75 -17.45 0.62 -4.76
C VAL A 75 -18.05 1.97 -5.12
N SER A 76 -19.29 1.94 -5.61
CA SER A 76 -20.01 3.16 -5.97
C SER A 76 -20.28 4.04 -4.75
N ARG A 77 -20.31 5.35 -4.95
CA ARG A 77 -20.64 6.36 -3.92
C ARG A 77 -21.87 6.02 -3.07
N ASP A 78 -22.92 5.50 -3.71
CA ASP A 78 -24.17 5.19 -3.02
C ASP A 78 -23.98 4.12 -1.94
N ILE A 79 -23.15 3.12 -2.22
CA ILE A 79 -22.82 2.06 -1.26
C ILE A 79 -21.98 2.61 -0.11
N THR A 80 -21.04 3.54 -0.38
CA THR A 80 -20.28 4.22 0.67
C THR A 80 -21.19 4.90 1.69
N SER A 81 -22.20 5.61 1.17
CA SER A 81 -23.15 6.37 1.97
C SER A 81 -24.06 5.44 2.76
N GLN A 82 -24.61 4.40 2.12
CA GLN A 82 -25.41 3.38 2.78
C GLN A 82 -24.66 2.66 3.91
N LEU A 83 -23.36 2.40 3.75
CA LEU A 83 -22.54 1.79 4.80
C LEU A 83 -22.37 2.70 6.01
N LEU A 84 -22.09 3.99 5.79
CA LEU A 84 -22.01 4.97 6.89
C LEU A 84 -23.33 5.10 7.65
N GLU A 85 -24.46 4.99 6.96
CA GLU A 85 -25.79 5.06 7.58
C GLU A 85 -26.17 3.79 8.34
N ARG A 86 -25.87 2.60 7.77
CA ARG A 86 -26.27 1.31 8.35
C ARG A 86 -25.32 0.79 9.42
N VAL A 87 -24.06 1.23 9.41
CA VAL A 87 -23.02 0.74 10.32
C VAL A 87 -22.56 1.90 11.21
N PRO A 88 -23.20 2.10 12.38
CA PRO A 88 -22.92 3.25 13.26
C PRO A 88 -21.52 3.24 13.87
N GLU A 89 -20.77 2.15 13.75
CA GLU A 89 -19.38 2.02 14.17
C GLU A 89 -18.39 2.74 13.24
N LEU A 90 -18.79 3.06 12.01
CA LEU A 90 -17.98 3.81 11.06
C LEU A 90 -18.02 5.31 11.40
N ASP A 91 -16.86 5.97 11.33
CA ASP A 91 -16.68 7.39 11.68
C ASP A 91 -16.52 8.25 10.41
N LYS A 92 -15.64 7.82 9.50
CA LYS A 92 -15.35 8.52 8.25
C LYS A 92 -15.21 7.54 7.11
N ALA A 93 -15.44 8.02 5.89
CA ALA A 93 -15.10 7.33 4.67
C ALA A 93 -14.07 8.14 3.87
N CYS A 94 -13.22 7.44 3.12
CA CYS A 94 -12.31 7.99 2.13
C CYS A 94 -12.36 7.11 0.90
N ARG A 95 -12.49 7.72 -0.27
CA ARG A 95 -12.55 7.03 -1.55
C ARG A 95 -11.26 7.29 -2.31
N VAL A 96 -10.68 6.22 -2.83
CA VAL A 96 -9.46 6.26 -3.64
C VAL A 96 -9.75 5.59 -4.97
N HIS A 97 -9.74 6.35 -6.05
CA HIS A 97 -9.88 5.85 -7.40
C HIS A 97 -8.51 5.79 -8.08
N PRO A 98 -7.97 4.58 -8.32
CA PRO A 98 -6.76 4.44 -9.10
C PRO A 98 -7.05 4.46 -10.60
N TYR A 99 -6.27 5.26 -11.33
CA TYR A 99 -6.25 5.24 -12.79
C TYR A 99 -5.24 4.21 -13.28
N PHE A 100 -5.75 3.19 -13.98
CA PHE A 100 -4.92 2.10 -14.51
C PHE A 100 -4.45 2.34 -15.94
N MET A 101 -5.09 3.26 -16.66
CA MET A 101 -4.85 3.47 -18.09
C MET A 101 -4.29 4.86 -18.38
N VAL A 102 -3.34 5.33 -17.58
CA VAL A 102 -2.67 6.61 -17.89
C VAL A 102 -1.70 6.40 -19.04
N THR A 103 -2.02 7.00 -20.19
CA THR A 103 -1.23 6.87 -21.42
C THR A 103 0.14 7.52 -21.25
N TYR A 104 0.18 8.72 -20.70
CA TYR A 104 1.42 9.41 -20.36
C TYR A 104 1.25 10.56 -19.39
N CYS A 105 2.37 10.97 -18.80
CA CYS A 105 2.57 12.23 -18.13
C CYS A 105 3.75 12.98 -18.76
N LYS A 106 3.57 14.28 -18.98
CA LYS A 106 4.52 15.15 -19.64
C LYS A 106 4.73 16.44 -18.85
N ALA A 107 5.98 16.83 -18.66
CA ALA A 107 6.37 18.14 -18.15
C ALA A 107 7.52 18.67 -19.02
N GLY A 108 7.26 19.74 -19.79
CA GLY A 108 8.23 20.25 -20.77
C GLY A 108 8.57 19.20 -21.83
N GLU A 109 9.84 18.83 -21.93
CA GLU A 109 10.34 17.78 -22.84
C GLU A 109 10.29 16.37 -22.23
N ASN A 110 10.15 16.27 -20.91
CA ASN A 110 10.16 14.99 -20.20
C ASN A 110 8.80 14.30 -20.34
N PHE A 111 8.83 13.02 -20.69
CA PHE A 111 7.66 12.22 -20.98
C PHE A 111 7.81 10.83 -20.37
N PHE A 112 6.80 10.40 -19.59
CA PHE A 112 6.77 9.11 -18.93
C PHE A 112 5.47 8.38 -19.18
N LYS A 113 5.58 7.07 -19.42
CA LYS A 113 4.47 6.11 -19.47
C LYS A 113 4.44 5.28 -18.18
N ASP A 114 3.39 4.49 -18.02
CA ASP A 114 3.23 3.52 -16.94
C ASP A 114 3.32 4.15 -15.54
N ILE A 115 2.67 5.31 -15.39
CA ILE A 115 2.62 6.04 -14.12
C ILE A 115 1.39 5.62 -13.31
N LYS A 116 1.56 5.57 -12.00
CA LYS A 116 0.47 5.26 -11.07
C LYS A 116 -0.18 6.56 -10.61
N VAL A 117 -1.41 6.81 -11.06
CA VAL A 117 -2.16 8.00 -10.67
C VAL A 117 -3.35 7.57 -9.83
N ILE A 118 -3.58 8.29 -8.74
CA ILE A 118 -4.77 8.12 -7.89
C ILE A 118 -5.53 9.44 -7.79
N GLU A 119 -6.85 9.35 -7.81
CA GLU A 119 -7.75 10.40 -7.36
C GLU A 119 -8.30 10.02 -5.99
N SER A 120 -8.38 10.99 -5.09
CA SER A 120 -9.02 10.77 -3.80
C SER A 120 -9.81 11.98 -3.35
N ASP A 121 -10.72 11.79 -2.39
CA ASP A 121 -11.40 12.88 -1.73
C ASP A 121 -10.50 13.59 -0.70
N SER A 122 -10.95 14.73 -0.17
CA SER A 122 -10.19 15.53 0.79
C SER A 122 -9.89 14.79 2.10
N ALA A 123 -10.57 13.68 2.40
CA ALA A 123 -10.33 12.91 3.61
C ALA A 123 -9.05 12.06 3.52
N PHE A 124 -8.42 11.91 2.35
CA PHE A 124 -7.23 11.06 2.13
C PHE A 124 -6.17 11.17 3.23
N LEU A 125 -5.76 12.38 3.62
CA LEU A 125 -4.73 12.58 4.65
C LEU A 125 -5.13 12.10 6.05
N SER A 126 -6.43 12.09 6.35
CA SER A 126 -6.92 11.55 7.63
C SER A 126 -6.72 10.03 7.70
N PHE A 127 -6.69 9.37 6.54
CA PHE A 127 -6.53 7.93 6.41
C PHE A 127 -5.07 7.54 6.19
N PHE A 128 -4.37 8.27 5.31
CA PHE A 128 -3.01 8.00 4.87
C PHE A 128 -2.13 9.24 5.09
N PRO A 129 -1.62 9.47 6.31
CA PRO A 129 -0.79 10.63 6.58
C PRO A 129 0.50 10.59 5.75
N GLN A 130 0.74 11.64 4.98
CA GLN A 130 1.91 11.77 4.11
C GLN A 130 2.90 12.80 4.68
N LYS A 131 4.20 12.50 4.54
CA LYS A 131 5.26 13.47 4.88
C LYS A 131 5.51 14.38 3.70
N ILE A 132 5.22 15.67 3.86
CA ILE A 132 5.45 16.70 2.85
C ILE A 132 6.95 17.02 2.78
N VAL A 133 7.50 17.06 1.57
CA VAL A 133 8.88 17.45 1.25
C VAL A 133 8.92 18.89 0.75
N ARG A 134 7.98 19.28 -0.12
CA ARG A 134 7.83 20.65 -0.64
C ARG A 134 6.36 21.03 -0.84
N GLY A 135 6.07 22.33 -0.85
CA GLY A 135 4.75 22.88 -1.11
C GLY A 135 3.76 22.66 0.05
N SER A 136 2.48 22.66 -0.28
CA SER A 136 1.38 22.61 0.69
C SER A 136 0.31 21.65 0.21
N PHE A 137 -0.03 20.69 1.07
CA PHE A 137 -1.13 19.77 0.78
C PHE A 137 -2.49 20.44 0.87
N ALA A 138 -2.61 21.48 1.71
CA ALA A 138 -3.83 22.29 1.76
C ALA A 138 -4.10 22.90 0.38
N ASP A 139 -3.06 23.40 -0.30
CA ASP A 139 -3.17 23.99 -1.64
C ASP A 139 -3.55 22.93 -2.70
N ALA A 140 -3.16 21.67 -2.49
CA ALA A 140 -3.59 20.56 -3.34
C ALA A 140 -5.09 20.27 -3.25
N GLN A 141 -5.73 20.58 -2.12
CA GLN A 141 -7.15 20.37 -1.91
C GLN A 141 -8.03 21.55 -2.38
N VAL A 142 -7.42 22.70 -2.74
CA VAL A 142 -8.15 23.92 -3.12
C VAL A 142 -8.82 23.80 -4.50
N GLY A 143 -8.30 22.99 -5.41
CA GLY A 143 -8.83 22.90 -6.78
C GLY A 143 -8.54 21.58 -7.48
N PRO A 144 -9.40 21.19 -8.44
CA PRO A 144 -9.27 19.93 -9.19
C PRO A 144 -8.09 19.92 -10.17
N ASP A 145 -7.50 21.09 -10.44
CA ASP A 145 -6.33 21.28 -11.31
C ASP A 145 -5.00 21.18 -10.55
N ARG A 146 -5.00 20.61 -9.34
CA ARG A 146 -3.82 20.50 -8.48
C ARG A 146 -3.39 19.06 -8.29
N ILE A 147 -2.08 18.86 -8.27
CA ILE A 147 -1.50 17.53 -8.15
C ILE A 147 -0.36 17.48 -7.14
N VAL A 148 -0.33 16.38 -6.41
CA VAL A 148 0.73 16.01 -5.47
C VAL A 148 1.58 14.93 -6.16
N LEU A 149 2.90 15.11 -6.15
CA LEU A 149 3.84 14.14 -6.72
C LEU A 149 4.66 13.47 -5.62
N THR A 150 5.11 12.24 -5.84
CA THR A 150 6.16 11.66 -4.99
C THR A 150 7.52 12.30 -5.28
N GLU A 151 8.41 12.27 -4.30
CA GLU A 151 9.76 12.82 -4.44
C GLU A 151 10.52 12.17 -5.60
N SER A 152 10.46 10.83 -5.72
CA SER A 152 11.09 10.09 -6.81
C SER A 152 10.54 10.47 -8.19
N PHE A 153 9.21 10.60 -8.33
CA PHE A 153 8.59 10.96 -9.60
C PHE A 153 8.79 12.43 -9.97
N SER A 154 8.74 13.32 -8.97
CA SER A 154 9.05 14.74 -9.15
C SER A 154 10.47 14.95 -9.67
N LYS A 155 11.47 14.25 -9.10
CA LYS A 155 12.86 14.30 -9.60
C LYS A 155 12.98 13.77 -11.03
N ARG A 156 12.21 12.75 -11.41
CA ARG A 156 12.19 12.24 -12.79
C ARG A 156 11.60 13.26 -13.77
N LEU A 157 10.56 13.99 -13.37
CA LEU A 157 9.89 14.98 -14.21
C LEU A 157 10.67 16.30 -14.34
N PHE A 158 11.23 16.77 -13.24
CA PHE A 158 11.75 18.14 -13.12
C PHE A 158 13.26 18.20 -12.83
N GLY A 159 13.92 17.07 -12.62
CA GLY A 159 15.32 17.00 -12.19
C GLY A 159 15.51 17.67 -10.84
N GLU A 160 16.46 18.61 -10.78
CA GLU A 160 16.75 19.43 -9.60
C GLU A 160 15.96 20.75 -9.58
N SER A 161 15.14 21.03 -10.59
CA SER A 161 14.33 22.25 -10.63
C SER A 161 13.18 22.20 -9.61
N ASP A 162 12.73 23.37 -9.15
CA ASP A 162 11.64 23.44 -8.17
C ASP A 162 10.30 23.09 -8.83
N PRO A 163 9.65 21.96 -8.48
CA PRO A 163 8.47 21.48 -9.19
C PRO A 163 7.22 22.27 -8.84
N ILE A 164 7.20 23.00 -7.71
CA ILE A 164 6.01 23.69 -7.20
C ILE A 164 5.57 24.79 -8.17
N GLY A 165 4.29 24.81 -8.50
CA GLY A 165 3.71 25.77 -9.46
C GLY A 165 3.94 25.42 -10.92
N GLN A 166 4.72 24.38 -11.24
CA GLN A 166 4.90 23.94 -12.61
C GLN A 166 3.70 23.11 -13.10
N THR A 167 3.48 23.11 -14.41
CA THR A 167 2.38 22.39 -15.05
C THR A 167 2.82 21.03 -15.55
N VAL A 168 1.99 20.02 -15.30
CA VAL A 168 2.12 18.66 -15.79
C VAL A 168 0.89 18.32 -16.63
N GLN A 169 1.10 17.77 -17.82
CA GLN A 169 0.02 17.28 -18.68
C GLN A 169 -0.08 15.78 -18.57
N MET A 170 -1.27 15.26 -18.31
CA MET A 170 -1.55 13.83 -18.24
C MET A 170 -2.61 13.46 -19.25
N LEU A 171 -2.35 12.42 -20.05
CA LEU A 171 -3.35 11.82 -20.93
C LEU A 171 -3.84 10.52 -20.30
N PHE A 172 -5.09 10.51 -19.91
CA PHE A 172 -5.81 9.33 -19.43
C PHE A 172 -6.37 8.52 -20.60
N GLY A 173 -6.55 7.23 -20.37
CA GLY A 173 -6.99 6.28 -21.37
C GLY A 173 -8.48 6.40 -21.68
N PRO A 174 -8.94 5.79 -22.79
CA PRO A 174 -10.36 5.76 -23.12
C PRO A 174 -11.14 5.04 -22.02
N GLY A 175 -12.21 5.68 -21.52
CA GLY A 175 -13.08 5.15 -20.46
C GLY A 175 -12.89 5.80 -19.08
N ASP A 176 -11.74 6.43 -18.80
CA ASP A 176 -11.46 7.08 -17.50
C ASP A 176 -12.21 8.42 -17.34
N PHE A 177 -12.41 9.15 -18.44
CA PHE A 177 -13.09 10.46 -18.48
C PHE A 177 -14.22 10.53 -19.53
N GLY A 178 -14.79 9.39 -19.93
CA GLY A 178 -15.84 9.33 -20.96
C GLY A 178 -15.29 9.53 -22.39
N ASP A 179 -16.13 10.08 -23.28
CA ASP A 179 -15.83 10.28 -24.71
C ASP A 179 -14.92 11.51 -25.00
N GLU A 180 -14.64 12.35 -24.00
CA GLU A 180 -13.74 13.49 -24.14
C GLU A 180 -12.27 13.03 -24.10
N LYS A 181 -11.41 13.70 -24.88
CA LYS A 181 -9.97 13.46 -24.84
C LYS A 181 -9.48 13.74 -23.42
N GLY A 182 -9.13 12.70 -22.66
CA GLY A 182 -8.67 12.76 -21.27
C GLY A 182 -7.30 13.43 -21.08
N LEU A 183 -6.98 14.47 -21.83
CA LEU A 183 -5.79 15.29 -21.64
C LEU A 183 -6.10 16.36 -20.59
N LEU A 184 -5.58 16.19 -19.39
CA LEU A 184 -5.72 17.14 -18.29
C LEU A 184 -4.38 17.80 -17.99
N ALA A 185 -4.44 19.06 -17.58
CA ALA A 185 -3.28 19.82 -17.11
C ALA A 185 -3.43 20.09 -15.62
N PHE A 186 -2.41 19.75 -14.85
CA PHE A 186 -2.36 19.96 -13.42
C PHE A 186 -1.19 20.86 -13.04
N THR A 187 -1.37 21.66 -12.01
CA THR A 187 -0.31 22.44 -11.37
C THR A 187 0.18 21.72 -10.13
N VAL A 188 1.49 21.48 -10.03
CA VAL A 188 2.08 20.80 -8.88
C VAL A 188 1.96 21.71 -7.64
N SER A 189 1.25 21.24 -6.61
CA SER A 189 1.03 21.97 -5.37
C SER A 189 1.87 21.45 -4.20
N ALA A 190 2.22 20.16 -4.23
CA ALA A 190 3.04 19.55 -3.20
C ALA A 190 3.88 18.38 -3.74
N VAL A 191 4.97 18.12 -3.02
CA VAL A 191 5.79 16.92 -3.18
C VAL A 191 5.82 16.18 -1.85
N VAL A 192 5.53 14.88 -1.86
CA VAL A 192 5.53 14.02 -0.68
C VAL A 192 6.65 13.00 -0.74
N LYS A 193 7.13 12.56 0.43
CA LYS A 193 8.18 11.56 0.54
C LYS A 193 7.66 10.21 0.05
N ASP A 194 8.48 9.47 -0.70
CA ASP A 194 8.17 8.08 -1.06
C ASP A 194 7.98 7.22 0.21
N ASN A 195 6.92 6.41 0.21
CA ASN A 195 6.62 5.48 1.30
C ASN A 195 6.49 4.05 0.76
N SER A 196 7.54 3.25 0.94
CA SER A 196 7.60 1.85 0.49
C SER A 196 6.69 0.89 1.27
N GLN A 197 6.22 1.31 2.45
CA GLN A 197 5.30 0.55 3.31
C GLN A 197 3.85 1.02 3.15
N ALA A 198 3.58 2.08 2.38
CA ALA A 198 2.21 2.51 2.11
C ALA A 198 1.41 1.38 1.45
N ALA A 199 0.15 1.24 1.86
CA ALA A 199 -0.79 0.36 1.19
C ALA A 199 -0.97 0.77 -0.28
N PHE A 200 -0.85 2.07 -0.54
CA PHE A 200 -0.96 2.69 -1.86
C PHE A 200 0.39 3.16 -2.39
N GLY A 201 0.82 2.53 -3.48
CA GLY A 201 1.90 3.09 -4.31
C GLY A 201 1.31 3.98 -5.39
N PHE A 202 1.61 5.27 -5.36
CA PHE A 202 1.27 6.21 -6.42
C PHE A 202 2.50 7.05 -6.80
N ASP A 203 2.53 7.52 -8.04
CA ASP A 203 3.48 8.53 -8.52
C ASP A 203 2.87 9.93 -8.44
N ALA A 204 1.56 10.03 -8.68
CA ALA A 204 0.81 11.26 -8.59
C ALA A 204 -0.58 11.07 -7.94
N LEU A 205 -1.01 12.06 -7.17
CA LEU A 205 -2.28 12.13 -6.46
C LEU A 205 -2.95 13.47 -6.75
N PHE A 206 -4.21 13.45 -7.15
CA PHE A 206 -5.03 14.67 -7.22
C PHE A 206 -6.34 14.50 -6.43
N PHE A 207 -6.92 15.64 -6.05
CA PHE A 207 -8.15 15.67 -5.27
C PHE A 207 -9.37 15.88 -6.16
N GLY A 208 -10.37 15.05 -5.96
CA GLY A 208 -11.61 15.09 -6.71
C GLY A 208 -12.73 14.38 -5.96
N ASP A 209 -13.73 13.95 -6.72
CA ASP A 209 -14.93 13.32 -6.17
C ASP A 209 -15.28 12.06 -6.97
N PRO A 210 -14.45 11.01 -6.84
CA PRO A 210 -14.54 9.83 -7.69
C PRO A 210 -15.93 9.19 -7.60
N SER A 211 -16.52 8.84 -8.74
CA SER A 211 -17.85 8.19 -8.78
C SER A 211 -17.80 6.76 -8.22
N SER A 212 -16.66 6.09 -8.36
CA SER A 212 -16.38 4.74 -7.89
C SER A 212 -14.92 4.64 -7.46
N GLY A 213 -14.61 3.83 -6.46
CA GLY A 213 -13.24 3.72 -5.95
C GLY A 213 -13.09 2.62 -4.91
N LEU A 214 -11.87 2.41 -4.42
CA LEU A 214 -11.66 1.70 -3.18
C LEU A 214 -12.17 2.56 -2.03
N ASN A 215 -13.07 2.01 -1.21
CA ASN A 215 -13.65 2.71 -0.08
C ASN A 215 -12.99 2.26 1.22
N PHE A 216 -12.34 3.20 1.88
CA PHE A 216 -11.77 3.05 3.21
C PHE A 216 -12.71 3.66 4.23
N PHE A 217 -12.81 3.02 5.38
CA PHE A 217 -13.56 3.55 6.52
C PHE A 217 -12.68 3.54 7.76
N LEU A 218 -12.79 4.60 8.55
CA LEU A 218 -12.22 4.64 9.89
C LEU A 218 -13.29 4.22 10.89
N LEU A 219 -12.93 3.28 11.77
CA LEU A 219 -13.76 2.88 12.89
C LEU A 219 -13.68 3.91 14.02
N LYS A 220 -14.75 4.05 14.80
CA LYS A 220 -14.74 4.78 16.07
C LYS A 220 -13.68 4.18 17.02
N LYS A 221 -13.09 5.03 17.88
CA LYS A 221 -11.91 4.66 18.71
C LYS A 221 -12.11 3.44 19.62
N ASN A 222 -13.35 3.08 19.95
CA ASN A 222 -13.68 2.00 20.88
C ASN A 222 -14.19 0.73 20.19
N VAL A 223 -14.11 0.64 18.85
CA VAL A 223 -14.60 -0.50 18.08
C VAL A 223 -13.42 -1.26 17.52
N SER A 224 -13.38 -2.58 17.76
CA SER A 224 -12.40 -3.46 17.13
C SER A 224 -12.92 -3.99 15.80
N VAL A 225 -12.03 -4.20 14.83
CA VAL A 225 -12.39 -4.78 13.53
C VAL A 225 -13.00 -6.18 13.67
N PRO A 226 -12.47 -7.10 14.51
CA PRO A 226 -13.08 -8.43 14.68
C PRO A 226 -14.50 -8.37 15.24
N ASP A 227 -14.77 -7.50 16.20
CA ASP A 227 -16.12 -7.35 16.77
C ASP A 227 -17.10 -6.81 15.74
N LEU A 228 -16.64 -5.87 14.91
CA LEU A 228 -17.43 -5.35 13.80
C LEU A 228 -17.74 -6.45 12.79
N GLN A 229 -16.72 -7.20 12.34
CA GLN A 229 -16.88 -8.30 11.38
C GLN A 229 -17.85 -9.36 11.90
N ALA A 230 -17.79 -9.70 13.18
CA ALA A 230 -18.72 -10.64 13.82
C ALA A 230 -20.17 -10.10 13.85
N LYS A 231 -20.35 -8.78 14.03
CA LYS A 231 -21.65 -8.13 14.11
C LYS A 231 -22.28 -7.87 12.73
N THR A 232 -21.50 -7.40 11.76
CA THR A 232 -21.99 -7.02 10.43
C THR A 232 -22.06 -8.20 9.48
N GLY A 233 -21.23 -9.24 9.68
CA GLY A 233 -21.12 -10.35 8.74
C GLY A 233 -20.92 -9.86 7.31
N ARG A 234 -21.62 -10.50 6.35
CA ARG A 234 -21.74 -10.01 4.98
C ARG A 234 -22.99 -9.16 4.84
N LEU A 235 -22.81 -7.88 4.52
CA LEU A 235 -23.91 -6.93 4.32
C LEU A 235 -24.33 -6.93 2.85
N VAL A 236 -25.57 -7.35 2.57
CA VAL A 236 -26.13 -7.22 1.23
C VAL A 236 -26.67 -5.80 1.06
N LEU A 237 -26.09 -5.06 0.12
CA LEU A 237 -26.52 -3.71 -0.23
C LEU A 237 -26.92 -3.68 -1.70
N GLN A 238 -28.01 -2.97 -1.98
CA GLN A 238 -28.47 -2.75 -3.34
C GLN A 238 -27.77 -1.53 -3.90
N ARG A 239 -27.19 -1.70 -5.08
CA ARG A 239 -26.71 -0.57 -5.88
C ARG A 239 -27.89 0.01 -6.67
N SER A 240 -27.79 1.27 -7.06
CA SER A 240 -28.83 2.03 -7.78
C SER A 240 -29.25 1.42 -9.12
N ASP A 241 -28.52 0.43 -9.65
CA ASP A 241 -28.86 -0.36 -10.84
C ASP A 241 -29.67 -1.62 -10.54
N GLY A 242 -30.05 -1.86 -9.27
CA GLY A 242 -30.88 -2.98 -8.84
C GLY A 242 -30.12 -4.29 -8.62
N GLN A 243 -28.78 -4.29 -8.68
CA GLN A 243 -27.98 -5.47 -8.36
C GLN A 243 -27.64 -5.53 -6.86
N ASP A 244 -27.70 -6.75 -6.32
CA ASP A 244 -27.33 -7.05 -4.93
C ASP A 244 -25.82 -7.36 -4.84
N PHE A 245 -25.14 -6.65 -3.95
CA PHE A 245 -23.72 -6.86 -3.65
C PHE A 245 -23.57 -7.29 -2.19
N GLU A 246 -22.83 -8.38 -1.98
CA GLU A 246 -22.30 -8.75 -0.66
C GLU A 246 -21.09 -7.89 -0.35
N ASN A 247 -21.15 -7.15 0.76
CA ASN A 247 -20.09 -6.27 1.24
C ASN A 247 -19.47 -6.88 2.50
N GLU A 248 -18.16 -7.09 2.45
CA GLU A 248 -17.36 -7.58 3.56
C GLU A 248 -16.32 -6.52 3.93
N LEU A 249 -16.24 -6.18 5.22
CA LEU A 249 -15.26 -5.23 5.74
C LEU A 249 -14.00 -6.00 6.13
N LEU A 250 -12.86 -5.63 5.54
CA LEU A 250 -11.56 -6.26 5.80
C LEU A 250 -10.58 -5.24 6.36
N THR A 251 -9.62 -5.68 7.16
CA THR A 251 -8.45 -4.83 7.47
C THR A 251 -7.63 -4.59 6.21
N ILE A 252 -6.84 -3.51 6.18
CA ILE A 252 -5.91 -3.25 5.08
C ILE A 252 -4.98 -4.44 4.84
N GLN A 253 -4.50 -5.05 5.93
CA GLN A 253 -3.61 -6.19 5.85
C GLN A 253 -4.32 -7.40 5.23
N GLN A 254 -5.53 -7.73 5.69
CA GLN A 254 -6.33 -8.79 5.07
C GLN A 254 -6.55 -8.52 3.58
N ALA A 255 -6.87 -7.28 3.21
CA ALA A 255 -7.04 -6.90 1.82
C ALA A 255 -5.74 -7.10 1.01
N CYS A 256 -4.60 -6.56 1.45
CA CYS A 256 -3.31 -6.68 0.75
C CYS A 256 -2.81 -8.13 0.58
N PHE A 257 -3.19 -9.03 1.48
CA PHE A 257 -2.83 -10.46 1.41
C PHE A 257 -3.91 -11.33 0.76
N ASP A 258 -5.08 -10.79 0.44
CA ASP A 258 -6.12 -11.51 -0.30
C ASP A 258 -5.71 -11.65 -1.77
N THR A 259 -5.48 -12.89 -2.19
CA THR A 259 -4.88 -13.22 -3.49
C THR A 259 -5.84 -13.02 -4.66
N VAL A 260 -7.15 -12.96 -4.40
CA VAL A 260 -8.15 -13.19 -5.45
C VAL A 260 -8.54 -11.90 -6.19
N THR A 261 -8.34 -10.70 -5.65
CA THR A 261 -9.11 -9.57 -6.21
C THR A 261 -8.53 -8.17 -6.10
N LEU A 262 -7.31 -7.96 -5.60
CA LEU A 262 -6.79 -6.60 -5.42
C LEU A 262 -6.69 -5.86 -6.77
N PRO A 263 -7.23 -4.63 -6.90
CA PRO A 263 -6.79 -3.73 -7.96
C PRO A 263 -5.28 -3.56 -7.89
N SER A 264 -4.61 -3.44 -9.04
CA SER A 264 -3.14 -3.33 -9.18
C SER A 264 -2.50 -2.12 -8.47
N SER A 265 -3.31 -1.31 -7.78
CA SER A 265 -2.94 -0.09 -7.05
C SER A 265 -2.54 -0.35 -5.60
N LEU A 266 -3.07 -1.41 -4.98
CA LEU A 266 -2.64 -1.81 -3.65
C LEU A 266 -1.36 -2.63 -3.78
N LYS A 267 -0.40 -2.36 -2.89
CA LYS A 267 0.84 -3.14 -2.85
C LYS A 267 0.46 -4.60 -2.58
N LYS A 268 0.68 -5.47 -3.58
CA LYS A 268 0.54 -6.91 -3.46
C LYS A 268 1.92 -7.48 -3.11
N PRO A 269 2.20 -7.79 -1.84
CA PRO A 269 3.43 -8.48 -1.49
C PRO A 269 3.48 -9.81 -2.26
N ASN A 270 4.62 -10.10 -2.89
CA ASN A 270 4.79 -11.36 -3.63
C ASN A 270 4.92 -12.49 -2.61
N THR A 271 3.78 -13.11 -2.29
CA THR A 271 3.67 -14.18 -1.30
C THR A 271 4.57 -15.36 -1.62
N THR A 272 4.75 -15.70 -2.91
CA THR A 272 5.67 -16.74 -3.35
C THR A 272 7.12 -16.39 -3.00
N LEU A 273 7.56 -15.16 -3.27
CA LEU A 273 8.90 -14.72 -2.87
C LEU A 273 9.06 -14.69 -1.35
N LEU A 274 8.03 -14.29 -0.59
CA LEU A 274 8.07 -14.33 0.87
C LEU A 274 8.24 -15.74 1.41
N PHE A 275 7.52 -16.73 0.86
CA PHE A 275 7.65 -18.13 1.28
C PHE A 275 9.00 -18.75 0.86
N ILE A 276 9.47 -18.47 -0.36
CA ILE A 276 10.81 -18.90 -0.80
C ILE A 276 11.87 -18.31 0.11
N ALA A 277 11.74 -17.02 0.41
CA ALA A 277 12.65 -16.33 1.28
C ALA A 277 12.63 -17.00 2.68
N LEU A 278 11.47 -17.10 3.32
CA LEU A 278 11.30 -17.74 4.63
C LEU A 278 11.90 -19.16 4.67
N PHE A 279 11.61 -19.98 3.65
CA PHE A 279 12.13 -21.34 3.54
C PHE A 279 13.65 -21.36 3.40
N SER A 280 14.22 -20.48 2.57
CA SER A 280 15.67 -20.35 2.41
C SER A 280 16.35 -19.88 3.70
N ALA A 281 15.75 -18.97 4.47
CA ALA A 281 16.27 -18.56 5.77
C ALA A 281 16.27 -19.70 6.80
N ILE A 282 15.23 -20.53 6.82
CA ILE A 282 15.16 -21.72 7.68
C ILE A 282 16.22 -22.74 7.24
N LEU A 283 16.36 -22.99 5.94
CA LEU A 283 17.34 -23.94 5.40
C LEU A 283 18.79 -23.50 5.72
N ILE A 284 19.10 -22.22 5.55
CA ILE A 284 20.41 -21.65 5.88
C ILE A 284 20.69 -21.78 7.38
N LEU A 285 19.69 -21.52 8.23
CA LEU A 285 19.83 -21.67 9.67
C LEU A 285 20.02 -23.13 10.09
N VAL A 286 19.36 -24.08 9.43
CA VAL A 286 19.55 -25.52 9.66
C VAL A 286 20.96 -25.96 9.21
N ILE A 287 21.42 -25.54 8.03
CA ILE A 287 22.77 -25.84 7.52
C ILE A 287 23.85 -25.19 8.40
N ALA A 288 23.60 -24.00 8.96
CA ALA A 288 24.55 -23.33 9.84
C ALA A 288 24.63 -23.97 11.24
N CYS A 289 23.57 -24.64 11.69
CA CYS A 289 23.48 -25.30 12.99
C CYS A 289 23.98 -26.76 13.00
N PHE A 290 24.10 -27.41 11.84
CA PHE A 290 24.60 -28.78 11.66
C PHE A 290 26.04 -28.79 11.11
#